data_AF-A0A1F4Y5D4-F1
#
_entry.id   AF-A0A1F4Y5D4-F1
#
_cell.length_a   1.000
_cell.length_b   1.000
_cell.length_c   1.000
_cell.angle_alpha   90.00
_cell.angle_beta   90.00
_cell.angle_gamma   90.00
#
_symmetry.space_group_name_H-M   'P 1'
#
loop_
_entity.id
_entity.type
_entity.pdbx_description
1 polymer ?
#
loop_
_entity_poly.entity_id
_entity_poly.type
_entity_poly.pdbx_seq_one_letter_code
_entity_poly.pdbx_strand_id
1 'polypeptide(L)'
;MTINQPFSNHNGGWIGFGPYDGYLYLATGDGGSGGDPQNNGQKGSTLLGKILRIDVDTASGYRIPPDNPFVGSAQFEEEIWAYGLRNPWRCSFDRLSRDFYIADVGQNAWEEVNFEPDTSSGGVNYGWRLKEGTHCFNPPVNCDTLGLTTDPIFEYPHSEGCSVTGGYLYRGCAISDLQGTYFFGDYCSGRVWSFRYDGTDTSQFRERTGELGVGFFNISSFGEDAQGELYIVGHNNGIIYKIIPDGVADQCGVCLAIPGDANASGKLTLGDVVAGVNYIFNKMGFPSCAFNNNLCWLSGLLCRGDWNGSGTVTLSDAIQGVNYLFNKPGGPWNPLPFGVCCLPIP
;
A
#
# COMPACT_ATOMS: atom_id res chain seq x y z
N MET A 1 -15.58 -10.17 13.28
CA MET A 1 -14.30 -10.53 13.92
C MET A 1 -14.17 -9.72 15.21
N THR A 2 -13.63 -10.32 16.27
CA THR A 2 -13.31 -9.63 17.52
C THR A 2 -11.96 -10.13 18.00
N ILE A 3 -11.03 -9.22 18.29
CA ILE A 3 -9.68 -9.55 18.74
C ILE A 3 -9.51 -8.97 20.14
N ASN A 4 -9.25 -9.84 21.12
CA ASN A 4 -9.05 -9.40 22.50
C ASN A 4 -7.64 -8.84 22.67
N GLN A 5 -7.54 -7.61 23.19
CA GLN A 5 -6.27 -6.95 23.51
C GLN A 5 -5.88 -7.27 24.96
N PRO A 6 -4.78 -8.01 25.20
CA PRO A 6 -4.41 -8.43 26.54
C PRO A 6 -3.74 -7.34 27.37
N PHE A 7 -3.15 -6.32 26.74
CA PHE A 7 -2.53 -5.18 27.40
C PHE A 7 -3.04 -3.86 26.79
N SER A 8 -2.58 -2.72 27.34
CA SER A 8 -3.08 -1.38 26.99
C SER A 8 -2.42 -0.73 25.77
N ASN A 9 -1.47 -1.42 25.13
CA ASN A 9 -0.65 -0.91 24.03
C ASN A 9 -0.49 -1.96 22.92
N HIS A 10 0.10 -1.53 21.79
CA HIS A 10 0.32 -2.35 20.59
C HIS A 10 -0.96 -2.93 19.99
N ASN A 11 -1.94 -2.07 19.75
CA ASN A 11 -3.19 -2.49 19.13
C ASN A 11 -3.06 -2.61 17.60
N GLY A 12 -2.09 -1.92 16.98
CA GLY A 12 -2.09 -1.68 15.54
C GLY A 12 -3.36 -0.93 15.12
N GLY A 13 -4.03 -1.42 14.08
CA GLY A 13 -5.34 -0.93 13.64
C GLY A 13 -5.35 -0.28 12.26
N TRP A 14 -4.24 -0.37 11.51
CA TRP A 14 -4.27 0.01 10.11
C TRP A 14 -5.19 -0.93 9.31
N ILE A 15 -5.93 -0.36 8.35
CA ILE A 15 -6.72 -1.11 7.38
C ILE A 15 -6.48 -0.56 5.98
N GLY A 16 -6.53 -1.42 4.97
CA GLY A 16 -6.44 -1.04 3.57
C GLY A 16 -6.96 -2.14 2.65
N PHE A 17 -7.43 -1.76 1.46
CA PHE A 17 -7.83 -2.75 0.46
C PHE A 17 -6.63 -3.08 -0.44
N GLY A 18 -6.37 -4.37 -0.63
CA GLY A 18 -5.34 -4.84 -1.55
C GLY A 18 -5.66 -4.39 -2.97
N PRO A 19 -4.77 -3.67 -3.66
CA PRO A 19 -5.06 -3.11 -4.98
C PRO A 19 -5.13 -4.17 -6.08
N TYR A 20 -4.60 -5.38 -5.86
CA TYR A 20 -4.62 -6.48 -6.84
C TYR A 20 -5.71 -7.53 -6.61
N ASP A 21 -6.24 -7.67 -5.40
CA ASP A 21 -7.21 -8.72 -5.07
C ASP A 21 -8.54 -8.18 -4.53
N GLY A 22 -8.57 -6.92 -4.10
CA GLY A 22 -9.76 -6.26 -3.55
C GLY A 22 -10.10 -6.70 -2.12
N TYR A 23 -9.26 -7.51 -1.47
CA TYR A 23 -9.53 -7.96 -0.10
C TYR A 23 -9.16 -6.89 0.93
N LEU A 24 -9.77 -6.99 2.11
CA LEU A 24 -9.45 -6.09 3.22
C LEU A 24 -8.24 -6.65 3.99
N TYR A 25 -7.19 -5.84 4.08
CA TYR A 25 -6.02 -6.08 4.90
C TYR A 25 -6.15 -5.31 6.21
N LEU A 26 -5.75 -5.93 7.32
CA LEU A 26 -5.77 -5.33 8.66
C LEU A 26 -4.45 -5.60 9.37
N ALA A 27 -3.84 -4.56 9.93
CA ALA A 27 -2.64 -4.69 10.74
C ALA A 27 -3.02 -4.74 12.23
N THR A 28 -2.45 -5.70 12.94
CA THR A 28 -2.69 -5.93 14.37
C THR A 28 -1.37 -6.00 15.11
N GLY A 29 -1.23 -5.26 16.21
CA GLY A 29 -0.08 -5.41 17.07
C GLY A 29 -0.13 -6.69 17.89
N ASP A 30 0.98 -7.03 18.54
CA ASP A 30 1.16 -8.23 19.37
C ASP A 30 0.31 -8.23 20.64
N GLY A 31 -0.44 -7.16 20.89
CA GLY A 31 -1.34 -7.00 22.02
C GLY A 31 -0.68 -6.42 23.26
N GLY A 32 0.60 -6.04 23.19
CA GLY A 32 1.24 -5.14 24.13
C GLY A 32 2.19 -5.81 25.14
N SER A 33 2.52 -5.03 26.18
CA SER A 33 3.63 -5.29 27.10
C SER A 33 5.01 -5.24 26.40
N GLY A 34 6.07 -5.21 27.21
CA GLY A 34 7.44 -5.28 26.69
C GLY A 34 7.81 -6.69 26.26
N GLY A 35 8.36 -6.82 25.05
CA GLY A 35 8.98 -8.04 24.58
C GLY A 35 8.03 -9.21 24.33
N ASP A 36 6.75 -8.95 24.03
CA ASP A 36 5.74 -9.94 23.66
C ASP A 36 5.70 -11.19 24.58
N PRO A 37 5.25 -11.05 25.83
CA PRO A 37 5.29 -12.13 26.82
C PRO A 37 4.39 -13.32 26.44
N GLN A 38 3.43 -13.14 25.53
CA GLN A 38 2.55 -14.19 25.05
C GLN A 38 3.04 -14.86 23.77
N ASN A 39 4.16 -14.37 23.22
CA ASN A 39 4.72 -14.79 21.94
C ASN A 39 3.69 -14.69 20.80
N ASN A 40 2.83 -13.68 20.86
CA ASN A 40 1.76 -13.45 19.91
C ASN A 40 2.30 -13.19 18.50
N GLY A 41 3.42 -12.47 18.35
CA GLY A 41 4.04 -12.22 17.04
C GLY A 41 4.28 -13.52 16.26
N GLN A 42 4.81 -14.54 16.93
CA GLN A 42 5.15 -15.84 16.33
C GLN A 42 4.03 -16.89 16.40
N LYS A 43 3.09 -16.76 17.33
CA LYS A 43 2.02 -17.76 17.49
C LYS A 43 0.98 -17.62 16.38
N GLY A 44 0.73 -18.72 15.67
CA GLY A 44 -0.27 -18.78 14.59
C GLY A 44 -1.72 -18.87 15.07
N SER A 45 -1.97 -19.38 16.27
CA SER A 45 -3.31 -19.54 16.86
C SER A 45 -3.88 -18.25 17.48
N THR A 46 -3.44 -17.09 17.00
CA THR A 46 -3.88 -15.77 17.45
C THR A 46 -3.77 -14.78 16.31
N LEU A 47 -4.69 -13.81 16.29
CA LEU A 47 -4.74 -12.74 15.31
C LEU A 47 -3.95 -11.49 15.74
N LEU A 48 -3.08 -11.60 16.75
CA LEU A 48 -2.23 -10.51 17.24
C LEU A 48 -0.82 -10.61 16.65
N GLY A 49 -0.22 -9.47 16.31
CA GLY A 49 1.11 -9.37 15.70
C GLY A 49 1.11 -9.87 14.25
N LYS A 50 0.06 -9.51 13.49
CA LYS A 50 -0.25 -10.03 12.16
C LYS A 50 -0.64 -8.92 11.18
N ILE A 51 -0.41 -9.19 9.91
CA ILE A 51 -1.28 -8.69 8.83
C ILE A 51 -2.34 -9.76 8.58
N LEU A 52 -3.60 -9.37 8.62
CA LEU A 52 -4.75 -10.21 8.28
C LEU A 52 -5.25 -9.83 6.89
N ARG A 53 -5.80 -10.79 6.14
CA ARG A 53 -6.43 -10.59 4.83
C ARG A 53 -7.75 -11.34 4.77
N ILE A 54 -8.84 -10.60 4.58
CA ILE A 54 -10.21 -11.13 4.63
C ILE A 54 -11.07 -10.62 3.47
N ASP A 55 -12.03 -11.43 3.06
CA ASP A 55 -13.02 -11.08 2.05
C ASP A 55 -14.29 -10.53 2.71
N VAL A 56 -14.54 -9.23 2.53
CA VAL A 56 -15.69 -8.53 3.10
C VAL A 56 -16.87 -8.40 2.14
N ASP A 57 -16.74 -8.90 0.89
CA ASP A 57 -17.79 -8.85 -0.13
C ASP A 57 -18.83 -9.97 0.10
N THR A 58 -19.48 -9.88 1.24
CA THR A 58 -20.41 -10.89 1.76
C THR A 58 -21.65 -10.20 2.32
N ALA A 59 -22.77 -10.91 2.37
CA ALA A 59 -24.00 -10.34 2.93
C ALA A 59 -23.91 -10.04 4.45
N SER A 60 -23.00 -10.73 5.17
CA SER A 60 -22.79 -10.55 6.60
C SER A 60 -21.44 -11.15 7.01
N GLY A 61 -20.65 -10.39 7.77
CA GLY A 61 -19.34 -10.85 8.25
C GLY A 61 -18.28 -10.80 7.16
N TYR A 62 -17.41 -11.81 7.14
CA TYR A 62 -16.34 -11.96 6.17
C TYR A 62 -16.15 -13.44 5.80
N ARG A 63 -15.44 -13.69 4.70
CA ARG A 63 -14.93 -15.01 4.30
C ARG A 63 -13.41 -15.01 4.35
N ILE A 64 -12.84 -16.21 4.38
CA ILE A 64 -11.41 -16.43 4.17
C ILE A 64 -11.14 -16.48 2.67
N PRO A 65 -10.25 -15.63 2.12
CA PRO A 65 -9.76 -15.79 0.76
C PRO A 65 -9.16 -17.18 0.57
N PRO A 66 -9.55 -17.92 -0.48
CA PRO A 66 -9.11 -19.32 -0.67
C PRO A 66 -7.61 -19.45 -0.94
N ASP A 67 -6.95 -18.34 -1.31
CA ASP A 67 -5.52 -18.21 -1.57
C ASP A 67 -4.74 -17.64 -0.38
N ASN A 68 -5.35 -17.49 0.80
CA ASN A 68 -4.59 -17.16 2.01
C ASN A 68 -3.55 -18.27 2.33
N PRO A 69 -2.38 -17.90 2.85
CA PRO A 69 -1.24 -18.82 3.01
C PRO A 69 -1.48 -19.94 4.04
N PHE A 70 -2.46 -19.78 4.92
CA PHE A 70 -2.70 -20.70 6.04
C PHE A 70 -4.07 -21.39 5.99
N VAL A 71 -4.77 -21.36 4.86
CA VAL A 71 -6.05 -22.08 4.68
C VAL A 71 -5.85 -23.58 4.97
N GLY A 72 -6.67 -24.14 5.86
CA GLY A 72 -6.60 -25.54 6.30
C GLY A 72 -5.46 -25.85 7.28
N SER A 73 -4.72 -24.85 7.76
CA SER A 73 -3.66 -25.04 8.75
C SER A 73 -4.24 -25.41 10.11
N ALA A 74 -3.62 -26.38 10.79
CA ALA A 74 -3.93 -26.69 12.19
C ALA A 74 -3.16 -25.80 13.20
N GLN A 75 -2.21 -25.00 12.73
CA GLN A 75 -1.29 -24.22 13.57
C GLN A 75 -1.50 -22.70 13.46
N PHE A 76 -2.11 -22.25 12.36
CA PHE A 76 -2.31 -20.85 12.04
C PHE A 76 -3.78 -20.58 11.76
N GLU A 77 -4.29 -19.47 12.26
CA GLU A 77 -5.60 -18.95 11.88
C GLU A 77 -5.59 -18.59 10.38
N GLU A 78 -6.69 -18.88 9.70
CA GLU A 78 -6.75 -18.78 8.23
C GLU A 78 -6.82 -17.32 7.74
N GLU A 79 -7.16 -16.36 8.60
CA GLU A 79 -7.15 -14.93 8.29
C GLU A 79 -5.74 -14.35 8.13
N ILE A 80 -4.71 -15.05 8.62
CA ILE A 80 -3.36 -14.53 8.65
C ILE A 80 -2.79 -14.46 7.23
N TRP A 81 -2.34 -13.27 6.86
CA TRP A 81 -1.55 -13.03 5.65
C TRP A 81 -0.06 -13.02 5.95
N ALA A 82 0.36 -12.28 6.99
CA ALA A 82 1.75 -12.24 7.44
C ALA A 82 1.81 -12.17 8.97
N TYR A 83 2.95 -12.54 9.56
CA TYR A 83 3.14 -12.62 11.00
C TYR A 83 4.54 -12.20 11.43
N GLY A 84 4.78 -12.24 12.74
CA GLY A 84 6.06 -11.80 13.30
C GLY A 84 6.20 -10.28 13.34
N LEU A 85 5.09 -9.57 13.58
CA LEU A 85 5.06 -8.12 13.73
C LEU A 85 4.79 -7.71 15.18
N ARG A 86 5.29 -6.55 15.59
CA ARG A 86 5.15 -6.03 16.96
C ARG A 86 3.97 -5.09 17.09
N ASN A 87 3.99 -3.96 16.40
CA ASN A 87 2.96 -2.95 16.38
C ASN A 87 2.98 -2.20 15.02
N PRO A 88 2.52 -2.85 13.94
CA PRO A 88 2.45 -2.26 12.61
C PRO A 88 1.47 -1.09 12.62
N TRP A 89 2.00 0.14 12.59
CA TRP A 89 1.24 1.37 12.87
C TRP A 89 0.60 1.96 11.63
N ARG A 90 1.39 2.27 10.60
CA ARG A 90 0.87 2.54 9.24
C ARG A 90 1.51 1.63 8.23
N CYS A 91 0.65 1.17 7.34
CA CYS A 91 1.05 0.46 6.15
C CYS A 91 0.53 1.23 4.92
N SER A 92 1.03 0.91 3.74
CA SER A 92 0.53 1.48 2.50
C SER A 92 0.80 0.51 1.35
N PHE A 93 -0.18 0.36 0.48
CA PHE A 93 0.06 -0.21 -0.84
C PHE A 93 0.49 0.91 -1.80
N ASP A 94 1.55 0.69 -2.58
CA ASP A 94 1.88 1.59 -3.67
C ASP A 94 0.81 1.53 -4.75
N ARG A 95 0.36 2.68 -5.26
CA ARG A 95 -0.71 2.72 -6.27
C ARG A 95 -0.27 2.24 -7.66
N LEU A 96 1.04 2.22 -7.92
CA LEU A 96 1.59 1.82 -9.22
C LEU A 96 2.13 0.39 -9.20
N SER A 97 3.09 0.11 -8.32
CA SER A 97 3.71 -1.22 -8.22
C SER A 97 2.85 -2.20 -7.43
N ARG A 98 1.91 -1.72 -6.61
CA ARG A 98 1.06 -2.53 -5.71
C ARG A 98 1.83 -3.19 -4.55
N ASP A 99 3.10 -2.84 -4.39
CA ASP A 99 3.91 -3.33 -3.28
C ASP A 99 3.37 -2.81 -1.95
N PHE A 100 3.56 -3.61 -0.91
CA PHE A 100 3.06 -3.32 0.42
C PHE A 100 4.18 -2.94 1.37
N TYR A 101 4.09 -1.74 1.94
CA TYR A 101 5.04 -1.22 2.93
C TYR A 101 4.38 -1.24 4.30
N ILE A 102 5.10 -1.72 5.31
CA ILE A 102 4.59 -1.92 6.67
C ILE A 102 5.58 -1.27 7.64
N ALA A 103 5.20 -0.15 8.26
CA ALA A 103 6.03 0.44 9.31
C ALA A 103 5.66 -0.18 10.67
N ASP A 104 6.63 -0.85 11.28
CA ASP A 104 6.44 -1.59 12.51
C ASP A 104 7.23 -0.95 13.66
N VAL A 105 6.52 -0.62 14.74
CA VAL A 105 7.11 0.11 15.87
C VAL A 105 7.97 -0.82 16.71
N GLY A 106 9.22 -0.40 16.90
CA GLY A 106 10.27 -1.06 17.67
C GLY A 106 10.00 -1.20 19.16
N GLN A 107 10.77 -2.06 19.83
CA GLN A 107 10.65 -2.30 21.27
C GLN A 107 11.42 -1.27 22.09
N ASN A 108 12.73 -1.21 21.94
CA ASN A 108 13.63 -0.40 22.75
C ASN A 108 14.79 0.23 21.96
N ALA A 109 15.16 -0.33 20.82
CA ALA A 109 16.43 -0.06 20.16
C ALA A 109 16.29 0.29 18.67
N TRP A 110 15.37 -0.33 17.94
CA TRP A 110 15.29 -0.19 16.49
C TRP A 110 13.84 -0.06 16.01
N GLU A 111 13.63 0.91 15.15
CA GLU A 111 12.39 1.11 14.39
C GLU A 111 12.58 0.60 12.96
N GLU A 112 11.54 0.09 12.32
CA GLU A 112 11.68 -0.60 11.03
C GLU A 112 10.57 -0.32 10.01
N VAL A 113 10.92 -0.43 8.73
CA VAL A 113 9.99 -0.50 7.60
C VAL A 113 10.19 -1.82 6.90
N ASN A 114 9.15 -2.64 6.93
CA ASN A 114 9.03 -3.91 6.25
C ASN A 114 8.40 -3.73 4.86
N PHE A 115 8.61 -4.71 4.00
CA PHE A 115 8.16 -4.72 2.60
C PHE A 115 7.61 -6.08 2.21
N GLU A 116 6.62 -6.08 1.32
CA GLU A 116 6.12 -7.27 0.66
C GLU A 116 5.79 -6.92 -0.80
N PRO A 117 6.41 -7.60 -1.79
CA PRO A 117 6.16 -7.29 -3.19
C PRO A 117 4.75 -7.71 -3.62
N ASP A 118 4.22 -7.09 -4.67
CA ASP A 118 2.91 -7.41 -5.25
C ASP A 118 2.74 -8.88 -5.69
N THR A 119 3.86 -9.57 -5.91
CA THR A 119 3.94 -11.00 -6.29
C THR A 119 3.94 -11.95 -5.10
N SER A 120 3.91 -11.45 -3.86
CA SER A 120 3.94 -12.30 -2.68
C SER A 120 2.68 -13.17 -2.56
N SER A 121 2.87 -14.41 -2.12
CA SER A 121 1.80 -15.35 -1.75
C SER A 121 1.40 -15.28 -0.27
N GLY A 122 1.92 -14.28 0.47
CA GLY A 122 1.79 -14.20 1.91
C GLY A 122 2.61 -15.26 2.64
N GLY A 123 2.37 -15.41 3.93
CA GLY A 123 3.06 -16.34 4.83
C GLY A 123 4.37 -15.79 5.38
N VAL A 124 4.64 -14.49 5.16
CA VAL A 124 5.88 -13.84 5.56
C VAL A 124 5.97 -13.73 7.08
N ASN A 125 7.12 -14.12 7.64
CA ASN A 125 7.50 -13.94 9.03
C ASN A 125 8.53 -12.80 9.13
N TYR A 126 8.09 -11.65 9.67
CA TYR A 126 8.94 -10.47 9.92
C TYR A 126 9.80 -10.58 11.19
N GLY A 127 9.63 -11.65 11.96
CA GLY A 127 10.59 -12.09 12.95
C GLY A 127 10.47 -11.54 14.36
N TRP A 128 9.58 -10.57 14.64
CA TRP A 128 9.23 -10.25 16.03
C TRP A 128 8.60 -11.47 16.71
N ARG A 129 9.05 -11.91 17.89
CA ARG A 129 9.94 -11.27 18.88
C ARG A 129 11.39 -11.77 18.89
N LEU A 130 11.84 -12.49 17.88
CA LEU A 130 13.22 -12.99 17.81
C LEU A 130 14.17 -11.87 17.42
N LYS A 131 13.75 -11.02 16.48
CA LYS A 131 14.47 -9.84 16.02
C LYS A 131 13.71 -8.54 16.32
N GLU A 132 14.46 -7.45 16.41
CA GLU A 132 14.00 -6.06 16.43
C GLU A 132 14.88 -5.34 15.39
N GLY A 133 14.30 -4.95 14.25
CA GLY A 133 15.09 -4.65 13.07
C GLY A 133 15.84 -5.89 12.55
N THR A 134 17.07 -5.70 12.11
CA THR A 134 17.98 -6.79 11.71
C THR A 134 18.73 -7.40 12.90
N HIS A 135 18.43 -6.97 14.12
CA HIS A 135 19.17 -7.33 15.33
C HIS A 135 18.44 -8.36 16.18
N CYS A 136 19.20 -9.25 16.81
CA CYS A 136 18.63 -10.21 17.77
C CYS A 136 18.08 -9.48 19.01
N PHE A 137 16.83 -9.79 19.34
CA PHE A 137 16.14 -9.25 20.52
C PHE A 137 16.01 -10.31 21.61
N ASN A 138 15.44 -11.47 21.30
CA ASN A 138 15.20 -12.52 22.29
C ASN A 138 15.49 -13.93 21.74
N PRO A 139 16.65 -14.54 22.08
CA PRO A 139 17.71 -13.99 22.92
C PRO A 139 18.45 -12.81 22.25
N PRO A 140 19.13 -11.94 23.01
CA PRO A 140 19.78 -10.73 22.47
C PRO A 140 21.00 -11.00 21.59
N VAL A 141 21.50 -12.24 21.59
CA VAL A 141 22.60 -12.70 20.73
C VAL A 141 22.29 -14.10 20.22
N ASN A 142 22.71 -14.41 18.99
CA ASN A 142 22.51 -15.72 18.37
C ASN A 142 21.05 -16.20 18.42
N CYS A 143 20.10 -15.27 18.20
CA CYS A 143 18.70 -15.60 18.03
C CYS A 143 18.52 -16.55 16.85
N ASP A 144 17.57 -17.46 16.97
CA ASP A 144 17.26 -18.39 15.90
C ASP A 144 16.59 -17.63 14.75
N THR A 145 17.21 -17.64 13.57
CA THR A 145 16.65 -17.04 12.36
C THR A 145 16.02 -18.07 11.44
N LEU A 146 16.00 -19.36 11.85
CA LEU A 146 15.40 -20.43 11.08
C LEU A 146 13.88 -20.20 10.97
N GLY A 147 13.40 -19.99 9.74
CA GLY A 147 11.98 -19.70 9.48
C GLY A 147 11.62 -18.21 9.49
N LEU A 148 12.60 -17.31 9.63
CA LEU A 148 12.44 -15.92 9.21
C LEU A 148 12.54 -15.86 7.69
N THR A 149 11.62 -15.13 7.07
CA THR A 149 11.51 -15.13 5.60
C THR A 149 12.03 -13.84 4.98
N THR A 150 12.12 -12.76 5.76
CA THR A 150 12.61 -11.46 5.27
C THR A 150 13.15 -10.62 6.42
N ASP A 151 14.09 -9.74 6.09
CA ASP A 151 14.52 -8.63 6.95
C ASP A 151 13.76 -7.36 6.55
N PRO A 152 13.69 -6.34 7.43
CA PRO A 152 13.16 -5.03 7.06
C PRO A 152 14.01 -4.40 5.95
N ILE A 153 13.37 -3.62 5.08
CA ILE A 153 14.09 -2.90 4.00
C ILE A 153 14.76 -1.63 4.52
N PHE A 154 14.33 -1.12 5.67
CA PHE A 154 14.93 0.04 6.32
C PHE A 154 14.78 -0.06 7.84
N GLU A 155 15.80 0.35 8.57
CA GLU A 155 15.77 0.45 10.04
C GLU A 155 16.54 1.67 10.52
N TYR A 156 16.20 2.18 11.71
CA TYR A 156 16.93 3.25 12.36
C TYR A 156 16.94 3.12 13.89
N PRO A 157 18.00 3.57 14.58
CA PRO A 157 18.12 3.37 16.01
C PRO A 157 17.24 4.34 16.80
N HIS A 158 16.92 4.00 18.05
CA HIS A 158 16.14 4.88 18.94
C HIS A 158 16.88 6.19 19.33
N SER A 159 18.17 6.33 18.99
CA SER A 159 18.84 7.64 19.04
C SER A 159 18.35 8.61 17.96
N GLU A 160 17.67 8.09 16.93
CA GLU A 160 17.13 8.82 15.79
C GLU A 160 15.58 8.89 15.77
N GLY A 161 14.89 8.22 16.68
CA GLY A 161 13.44 8.32 16.86
C GLY A 161 12.97 7.34 17.92
N CYS A 162 11.67 7.15 18.11
CA CYS A 162 11.20 6.13 19.07
C CYS A 162 9.84 5.53 18.76
N SER A 163 9.29 5.84 17.58
CA SER A 163 8.08 5.22 17.08
C SER A 163 7.93 5.59 15.61
N VAL A 164 8.32 4.68 14.71
CA VAL A 164 8.09 4.87 13.28
C VAL A 164 6.59 4.99 13.01
N THR A 165 6.22 6.03 12.29
CA THR A 165 4.83 6.24 11.89
C THR A 165 4.52 5.52 10.60
N GLY A 166 5.50 5.34 9.72
CA GLY A 166 5.30 4.91 8.33
C GLY A 166 4.86 6.07 7.43
N GLY A 167 4.45 5.75 6.20
CA GLY A 167 3.92 6.73 5.26
C GLY A 167 3.56 6.13 3.91
N TYR A 168 3.88 6.82 2.81
CA TYR A 168 3.44 6.49 1.45
C TYR A 168 4.54 6.79 0.44
N LEU A 169 4.48 6.13 -0.72
CA LEU A 169 5.26 6.50 -1.88
C LEU A 169 4.64 7.72 -2.54
N TYR A 170 5.47 8.70 -2.91
CA TYR A 170 4.99 9.85 -3.65
C TYR A 170 4.68 9.44 -5.10
N ARG A 171 3.39 9.58 -5.47
CA ARG A 171 2.87 9.35 -6.83
C ARG A 171 2.24 10.60 -7.43
N GLY A 172 2.38 11.75 -6.77
CA GLY A 172 1.86 13.04 -7.18
C GLY A 172 2.51 13.62 -8.43
N CYS A 173 1.78 14.49 -9.13
CA CYS A 173 2.28 15.14 -10.34
C CYS A 173 2.97 16.48 -10.06
N ALA A 174 2.75 17.10 -8.90
CA ALA A 174 3.25 18.43 -8.61
C ALA A 174 4.79 18.48 -8.40
N ILE A 175 5.40 17.35 -8.05
CA ILE A 175 6.83 17.22 -7.76
C ILE A 175 7.39 15.98 -8.48
N SER A 176 7.52 16.05 -9.80
CA SER A 176 7.87 14.89 -10.65
C SER A 176 9.15 14.15 -10.22
N ASP A 177 10.15 14.86 -9.71
CA ASP A 177 11.41 14.29 -9.20
C ASP A 177 11.24 13.39 -7.97
N LEU A 178 10.09 13.42 -7.29
CA LEU A 178 9.81 12.58 -6.12
C LEU A 178 9.09 11.27 -6.46
N GLN A 179 8.74 11.03 -7.73
CA GLN A 179 8.06 9.80 -8.14
C GLN A 179 8.76 8.53 -7.63
N GLY A 180 7.99 7.67 -6.93
CA GLY A 180 8.49 6.41 -6.34
C GLY A 180 9.37 6.59 -5.09
N THR A 181 9.34 7.77 -4.47
CA THR A 181 10.07 8.04 -3.23
C THR A 181 9.15 7.78 -2.04
N TYR A 182 9.51 6.84 -1.16
CA TYR A 182 8.76 6.54 0.07
C TYR A 182 9.05 7.60 1.12
N PHE A 183 8.02 8.32 1.55
CA PHE A 183 8.06 9.26 2.67
C PHE A 183 7.54 8.59 3.93
N PHE A 184 8.22 8.79 5.04
CA PHE A 184 7.80 8.30 6.35
C PHE A 184 8.29 9.25 7.43
N GLY A 185 7.71 9.11 8.62
CA GLY A 185 8.11 9.93 9.76
C GLY A 185 8.17 9.13 11.05
N ASP A 186 8.59 9.82 12.10
CA ASP A 186 8.67 9.29 13.46
C ASP A 186 7.81 10.14 14.41
N TYR A 187 7.00 9.45 15.20
CA TYR A 187 6.05 10.09 16.11
C TYR A 187 6.79 10.88 17.19
N CYS A 188 7.90 10.39 17.74
CA CYS A 188 8.56 11.02 18.88
C CYS A 188 9.33 12.28 18.50
N SER A 189 10.12 12.20 17.43
CA SER A 189 11.02 13.26 16.99
C SER A 189 10.35 14.25 16.05
N GLY A 190 9.24 13.88 15.41
CA GLY A 190 8.61 14.71 14.38
C GLY A 190 9.43 14.79 13.09
N ARG A 191 10.44 13.94 12.95
CA ARG A 191 11.28 13.89 11.75
C ARG A 191 10.53 13.23 10.60
N VAL A 192 10.81 13.73 9.40
CA VAL A 192 10.37 13.15 8.13
C VAL A 192 11.60 12.76 7.34
N TRP A 193 11.60 11.53 6.83
CA TRP A 193 12.63 11.04 5.93
C TRP A 193 12.01 10.54 4.63
N SER A 194 12.87 10.27 3.66
CA SER A 194 12.51 9.48 2.52
C SER A 194 13.63 8.56 2.06
N PHE A 195 13.28 7.51 1.33
CA PHE A 195 14.21 6.74 0.51
C PHE A 195 13.51 6.24 -0.76
N ARG A 196 14.29 5.67 -1.68
CA ARG A 196 13.79 4.84 -2.79
C ARG A 196 14.23 3.39 -2.57
N TYR A 197 13.40 2.46 -3.00
CA TYR A 197 13.70 1.03 -2.94
C TYR A 197 13.51 0.44 -4.33
N ASP A 198 14.49 -0.34 -4.81
CA ASP A 198 14.46 -0.94 -6.15
C ASP A 198 14.09 -2.43 -6.17
N GLY A 199 13.65 -2.95 -5.01
CA GLY A 199 13.39 -4.39 -4.81
C GLY A 199 14.57 -5.14 -4.21
N THR A 200 15.73 -4.50 -4.06
CA THR A 200 16.91 -5.09 -3.41
C THR A 200 17.50 -4.13 -2.37
N ASP A 201 17.80 -2.91 -2.78
CA ASP A 201 18.54 -1.93 -1.99
C ASP A 201 17.75 -0.63 -1.78
N THR A 202 17.88 -0.04 -0.60
CA THR A 202 17.44 1.34 -0.37
C THR A 202 18.48 2.33 -0.84
N SER A 203 18.06 3.38 -1.52
CA SER A 203 18.90 4.46 -2.00
C SER A 203 18.26 5.83 -1.78
N GLN A 204 19.02 6.91 -2.00
CA GLN A 204 18.53 8.29 -1.88
C GLN A 204 17.89 8.60 -0.51
N PHE A 205 18.40 7.98 0.55
CA PHE A 205 17.97 8.29 1.91
C PHE A 205 18.22 9.76 2.21
N ARG A 206 17.19 10.45 2.72
CA ARG A 206 17.24 11.89 3.00
C ARG A 206 16.36 12.24 4.19
N GLU A 207 16.92 12.98 5.13
CA GLU A 207 16.17 13.71 6.17
C GLU A 207 15.55 14.96 5.53
N ARG A 208 14.23 15.13 5.67
CA ARG A 208 13.42 16.13 4.95
C ARG A 208 12.70 17.11 5.88
N THR A 209 12.92 17.06 7.19
CA THR A 209 12.18 17.95 8.11
C THR A 209 12.50 19.41 7.85
N GLY A 210 13.78 19.72 7.59
CA GLY A 210 14.21 21.10 7.32
C GLY A 210 13.59 21.71 6.05
N GLU A 211 13.45 20.91 4.98
CA GLU A 211 12.86 21.37 3.72
C GLU A 211 11.34 21.55 3.79
N LEU A 212 10.66 20.82 4.67
CA LEU A 212 9.21 20.96 4.87
C LEU A 212 8.86 22.23 5.67
N GLY A 213 9.84 22.93 6.24
CA GLY A 213 9.69 24.26 6.83
C GLY A 213 8.82 24.32 8.09
N VAL A 214 8.46 23.16 8.66
CA VAL A 214 7.60 23.06 9.84
C VAL A 214 8.17 22.07 10.84
N GLY A 215 8.06 22.40 12.13
CA GLY A 215 8.27 21.44 13.20
C GLY A 215 7.00 20.61 13.36
N PHE A 216 7.02 19.35 12.91
CA PHE A 216 5.89 18.46 13.13
C PHE A 216 5.91 17.98 14.58
N PHE A 217 4.86 18.29 15.34
CA PHE A 217 4.70 17.73 16.68
C PHE A 217 3.88 16.45 16.57
N ASN A 218 4.55 15.32 16.78
CA ASN A 218 3.95 13.99 16.78
C ASN A 218 3.19 13.66 15.48
N ILE A 219 3.94 13.28 14.45
CA ILE A 219 3.38 12.79 13.20
C ILE A 219 2.65 11.48 13.51
N SER A 220 1.34 11.45 13.32
CA SER A 220 0.53 10.25 13.62
C SER A 220 0.15 9.45 12.37
N SER A 221 0.19 10.10 11.21
CA SER A 221 -0.16 9.50 9.93
C SER A 221 0.40 10.34 8.79
N PHE A 222 0.45 9.70 7.63
CA PHE A 222 0.44 10.37 6.33
C PHE A 222 -0.91 10.12 5.66
N GLY A 223 -1.17 10.81 4.55
CA GLY A 223 -2.29 10.54 3.67
C GLY A 223 -1.91 10.86 2.22
N GLU A 224 -2.68 10.33 1.29
CA GLU A 224 -2.51 10.55 -0.14
C GLU A 224 -3.86 10.97 -0.74
N ASP A 225 -3.88 12.00 -1.58
CA ASP A 225 -5.10 12.37 -2.32
C ASP A 225 -5.24 11.61 -3.65
N ALA A 226 -6.35 11.85 -4.36
CA ALA A 226 -6.62 11.19 -5.63
C ALA A 226 -5.54 11.45 -6.69
N GLN A 227 -4.81 12.57 -6.60
CA GLN A 227 -3.72 12.94 -7.51
C GLN A 227 -2.37 12.32 -7.10
N GLY A 228 -2.29 11.65 -5.95
CA GLY A 228 -1.05 11.07 -5.44
C GLY A 228 -0.20 12.06 -4.61
N GLU A 229 -0.75 13.25 -4.31
CA GLU A 229 -0.06 14.21 -3.46
C GLU A 229 -0.15 13.80 -2.00
N LEU A 230 0.93 14.04 -1.27
CA LEU A 230 1.07 13.56 0.10
C LEU A 230 0.71 14.62 1.14
N TYR A 231 0.15 14.13 2.23
CA TYR A 231 -0.23 14.90 3.41
C TYR A 231 0.38 14.29 4.66
N ILE A 232 0.67 15.14 5.65
CA ILE A 232 1.22 14.78 6.96
C ILE A 232 0.21 15.19 8.03
N VAL A 233 -0.09 14.29 8.97
CA VAL A 233 -1.06 14.53 10.05
C VAL A 233 -0.34 14.75 11.37
N GLY A 234 -0.36 15.99 11.86
CA GLY A 234 0.14 16.36 13.18
C GLY A 234 -0.89 16.07 14.26
N HIS A 235 -0.56 15.14 15.17
CA HIS A 235 -1.50 14.71 16.21
C HIS A 235 -1.75 15.79 17.25
N ASN A 236 -0.68 16.39 17.79
CA ASN A 236 -0.82 17.31 18.91
C ASN A 236 -1.44 18.64 18.53
N ASN A 237 -1.21 19.10 17.30
CA ASN A 237 -1.75 20.36 16.81
C ASN A 237 -3.05 20.20 16.00
N GLY A 238 -3.41 18.97 15.62
CA GLY A 238 -4.60 18.67 14.83
C GLY A 238 -4.55 19.20 13.39
N ILE A 239 -3.36 19.48 12.85
CA ILE A 239 -3.19 20.07 11.52
C ILE A 239 -2.82 18.99 10.50
N ILE A 240 -3.44 19.05 9.33
CA ILE A 240 -3.07 18.27 8.15
C ILE A 240 -2.26 19.20 7.22
N TYR A 241 -1.01 18.84 6.96
CA TYR A 241 -0.10 19.56 6.08
C TYR A 241 -0.06 18.89 4.72
N LYS A 242 -0.02 19.65 3.63
CA LYS A 242 0.26 19.13 2.28
C LYS A 242 1.74 19.31 1.97
N ILE A 243 2.40 18.29 1.44
CA ILE A 243 3.75 18.42 0.88
C ILE A 243 3.62 19.13 -0.46
N ILE A 244 4.36 20.23 -0.63
CA ILE A 244 4.34 21.07 -1.83
C ILE A 244 5.77 21.31 -2.34
N PRO A 245 5.95 21.59 -3.65
CA PRO A 245 7.25 21.97 -4.18
C PRO A 245 7.69 23.34 -3.66
N ASP A 246 9.00 23.53 -3.53
CA ASP A 246 9.60 24.86 -3.33
C ASP A 246 9.59 25.62 -4.66
N GLY A 247 8.55 26.45 -4.87
CA GLY A 247 8.40 27.26 -6.07
C GLY A 247 7.13 26.97 -6.86
N VAL A 248 7.23 26.97 -8.19
CA VAL A 248 6.09 26.71 -9.07
C VAL A 248 5.88 25.21 -9.15
N ALA A 249 4.70 24.74 -8.71
CA ALA A 249 4.33 23.35 -8.90
C ALA A 249 4.34 22.97 -10.37
N ASP A 250 4.84 21.78 -10.68
CA ASP A 250 4.64 21.19 -11.99
C ASP A 250 3.14 21.25 -12.29
N GLN A 251 2.77 21.73 -13.48
CA GLN A 251 1.38 21.75 -13.86
C GLN A 251 0.92 20.31 -14.01
N CYS A 252 0.31 19.80 -12.94
CA CYS A 252 -0.62 18.69 -13.02
C CYS A 252 -1.63 19.06 -14.11
N GLY A 253 -1.47 18.50 -15.31
CA GLY A 253 -2.50 18.58 -16.33
C GLY A 253 -3.82 18.20 -15.66
N VAL A 254 -4.89 18.95 -15.95
CA VAL A 254 -6.21 18.63 -15.40
C VAL A 254 -6.47 17.16 -15.74
N CYS A 255 -6.58 16.31 -14.71
CA CYS A 255 -6.84 14.90 -14.92
C CYS A 255 -8.29 14.79 -15.41
N LEU A 256 -8.48 14.89 -16.72
CA LEU A 256 -9.80 14.83 -17.37
C LEU A 256 -10.28 13.38 -17.53
N ALA A 257 -9.48 12.41 -17.10
CA ALA A 257 -9.73 11.00 -17.32
C ALA A 257 -10.06 10.30 -16.00
N ILE A 258 -11.26 9.71 -15.94
CA ILE A 258 -11.62 8.75 -14.91
C ILE A 258 -10.93 7.42 -15.29
N PRO A 259 -10.10 6.83 -14.41
CA PRO A 259 -9.59 5.47 -14.65
C PRO A 259 -10.76 4.53 -14.95
N GLY A 260 -10.64 3.66 -15.95
CA GLY A 260 -11.71 2.76 -16.40
C GLY A 260 -12.73 3.36 -17.37
N ASP A 261 -12.80 4.69 -17.52
CA ASP A 261 -13.67 5.39 -18.47
C ASP A 261 -13.03 5.41 -19.86
N ALA A 262 -12.83 4.22 -20.43
CA ALA A 262 -12.16 3.99 -21.70
C ALA A 262 -12.79 4.77 -22.87
N ASN A 263 -14.07 5.11 -22.79
CA ASN A 263 -14.77 5.93 -23.79
C ASN A 263 -14.90 7.42 -23.43
N ALA A 264 -14.36 7.86 -22.28
CA ALA A 264 -14.37 9.23 -21.79
C ALA A 264 -15.76 9.86 -21.63
N SER A 265 -16.76 9.05 -21.33
CA SER A 265 -18.13 9.51 -21.12
C SER A 265 -18.35 10.18 -19.77
N GLY A 266 -17.36 10.12 -18.87
CA GLY A 266 -17.46 10.51 -17.47
C GLY A 266 -18.20 9.49 -16.62
N LYS A 267 -18.45 8.27 -17.14
CA LYS A 267 -19.21 7.21 -16.46
C LYS A 267 -18.61 5.84 -16.79
N LEU A 268 -18.44 5.01 -15.77
CA LEU A 268 -18.05 3.61 -15.94
C LEU A 268 -19.27 2.79 -16.34
N THR A 269 -19.30 2.32 -17.59
CA THR A 269 -20.42 1.59 -18.19
C THR A 269 -19.92 0.45 -19.09
N LEU A 270 -20.84 -0.38 -19.57
CA LEU A 270 -20.51 -1.38 -20.61
C LEU A 270 -19.89 -0.75 -21.86
N GLY A 271 -20.13 0.54 -22.11
CA GLY A 271 -19.49 1.26 -23.20
C GLY A 271 -17.96 1.29 -23.07
N ASP A 272 -17.42 1.26 -21.85
CA ASP A 272 -15.98 1.28 -21.60
C ASP A 272 -15.35 -0.08 -21.86
N VAL A 273 -16.04 -1.15 -21.45
CA VAL A 273 -15.67 -2.53 -21.81
C VAL A 273 -15.62 -2.67 -23.34
N VAL A 274 -16.66 -2.21 -24.04
CA VAL A 274 -16.73 -2.28 -25.50
C VAL A 274 -15.60 -1.48 -26.14
N ALA A 275 -15.27 -0.30 -25.62
CA ALA A 275 -14.14 0.49 -26.09
C ALA A 275 -12.81 -0.23 -25.90
N GLY A 276 -12.58 -0.87 -24.74
CA GLY A 276 -11.41 -1.70 -24.47
C GLY A 276 -11.31 -2.91 -25.41
N VAL A 277 -12.40 -3.65 -25.62
CA VAL A 277 -12.45 -4.79 -26.56
C VAL A 277 -12.14 -4.35 -27.99
N ASN A 278 -12.75 -3.25 -28.44
CA ASN A 278 -12.49 -2.69 -29.76
C ASN A 278 -11.03 -2.26 -29.93
N TYR A 279 -10.41 -1.68 -28.90
CA TYR A 279 -8.98 -1.35 -28.89
C TYR A 279 -8.13 -2.60 -29.16
N ILE A 280 -8.39 -3.68 -28.43
CA ILE A 280 -7.58 -4.90 -28.46
C ILE A 280 -7.62 -5.56 -29.83
N PHE A 281 -8.83 -5.71 -30.39
CA PHE A 281 -9.02 -6.47 -31.64
C PHE A 281 -8.88 -5.64 -32.92
N ASN A 282 -8.99 -4.30 -32.84
CA ASN A 282 -8.82 -3.44 -34.03
C ASN A 282 -7.41 -2.86 -34.16
N LYS A 283 -6.42 -3.37 -33.40
CA LYS A 283 -5.01 -2.91 -33.45
C LYS A 283 -4.32 -3.19 -34.80
N MET A 284 -4.96 -3.90 -35.74
CA MET A 284 -4.44 -4.10 -37.10
C MET A 284 -5.51 -3.88 -38.18
N GLY A 285 -5.47 -2.71 -38.84
CA GLY A 285 -5.69 -2.64 -40.29
C GLY A 285 -7.11 -2.56 -40.86
N PHE A 286 -8.05 -1.79 -40.28
CA PHE A 286 -9.30 -1.45 -41.00
C PHE A 286 -9.64 0.07 -41.04
N PRO A 287 -10.15 0.60 -42.17
CA PRO A 287 -10.37 2.04 -42.38
C PRO A 287 -11.69 2.58 -41.82
N SER A 288 -12.47 1.77 -41.10
CA SER A 288 -13.87 2.10 -40.72
C SER A 288 -14.00 2.89 -39.41
N CYS A 289 -12.92 3.16 -38.68
CA CYS A 289 -12.92 4.11 -37.56
C CYS A 289 -12.79 5.55 -38.09
N ALA A 290 -13.84 6.03 -38.76
CA ALA A 290 -13.95 7.44 -39.10
C ALA A 290 -14.24 8.26 -37.83
N PHE A 291 -13.66 9.45 -37.74
CA PHE A 291 -13.65 10.47 -36.67
C PHE A 291 -14.98 10.82 -35.94
N ASN A 292 -16.09 10.12 -36.23
CA ASN A 292 -17.44 10.45 -35.77
C ASN A 292 -18.14 9.34 -34.97
N ASN A 293 -17.46 8.23 -34.66
CA ASN A 293 -17.99 7.22 -33.75
C ASN A 293 -17.23 7.30 -32.42
N ASN A 294 -17.94 7.58 -31.32
CA ASN A 294 -17.43 7.65 -29.93
C ASN A 294 -16.79 6.34 -29.40
N LEU A 295 -16.41 5.41 -30.28
CA LEU A 295 -15.98 4.05 -29.98
C LEU A 295 -14.60 3.71 -30.57
N CYS A 296 -13.89 4.67 -31.19
CA CYS A 296 -12.54 4.46 -31.71
C CYS A 296 -11.56 5.54 -31.21
N TRP A 297 -10.60 5.09 -30.41
CA TRP A 297 -9.33 5.73 -29.99
C TRP A 297 -9.40 7.19 -29.54
N LEU A 298 -9.71 7.39 -28.26
CA LEU A 298 -9.33 8.61 -27.56
C LEU A 298 -7.89 8.45 -27.00
N SER A 299 -7.04 9.45 -27.13
CA SER A 299 -5.64 9.45 -26.66
C SER A 299 -5.51 9.08 -25.18
N GLY A 300 -4.66 8.14 -24.78
CA GLY A 300 -4.53 7.74 -23.36
C GLY A 300 -5.46 6.59 -22.93
N LEU A 301 -5.74 5.65 -23.83
CA LEU A 301 -6.39 4.38 -23.49
C LEU A 301 -5.54 3.50 -22.55
N LEU A 302 -4.21 3.62 -22.57
CA LEU A 302 -3.33 3.02 -21.55
C LEU A 302 -3.61 3.54 -20.12
N CYS A 303 -4.25 4.70 -20.02
CA CYS A 303 -4.61 5.32 -18.75
C CYS A 303 -6.08 5.03 -18.38
N ARG A 304 -6.98 5.03 -19.37
CA ARG A 304 -8.43 4.91 -19.17
C ARG A 304 -8.98 3.49 -19.31
N GLY A 305 -8.28 2.63 -20.02
CA GLY A 305 -8.70 1.26 -20.32
C GLY A 305 -7.82 0.19 -19.70
N ASP A 306 -6.81 0.58 -18.93
CA ASP A 306 -5.99 -0.35 -18.13
C ASP A 306 -6.65 -0.48 -16.76
N TRP A 307 -7.51 -1.48 -16.63
CA TRP A 307 -8.28 -1.69 -15.40
C TRP A 307 -7.40 -2.28 -14.30
N ASN A 308 -6.36 -3.03 -14.68
CA ASN A 308 -5.50 -3.76 -13.76
C ASN A 308 -4.17 -3.05 -13.44
N GLY A 309 -3.91 -1.89 -14.05
CA GLY A 309 -2.71 -1.08 -13.85
C GLY A 309 -1.43 -1.71 -14.40
N SER A 310 -1.52 -2.66 -15.35
CA SER A 310 -0.37 -3.38 -15.90
C SER A 310 0.54 -2.55 -16.81
N GLY A 311 0.12 -1.34 -17.18
CA GLY A 311 0.73 -0.55 -18.24
C GLY A 311 0.37 -1.01 -19.64
N THR A 312 -0.61 -1.92 -19.78
CA THR A 312 -1.11 -2.42 -21.07
C THR A 312 -2.62 -2.60 -21.06
N VAL A 313 -3.29 -2.33 -22.20
CA VAL A 313 -4.72 -2.63 -22.36
C VAL A 313 -4.88 -3.96 -23.08
N THR A 314 -5.43 -4.94 -22.39
CA THR A 314 -5.59 -6.33 -22.82
C THR A 314 -7.00 -6.85 -22.54
N LEU A 315 -7.31 -8.08 -22.95
CA LEU A 315 -8.59 -8.71 -22.62
C LEU A 315 -8.82 -8.84 -21.10
N SER A 316 -7.74 -8.89 -20.31
CA SER A 316 -7.82 -8.88 -18.85
C SER A 316 -8.57 -7.64 -18.36
N ASP A 317 -8.29 -6.48 -18.96
CA ASP A 317 -8.90 -5.21 -18.58
C ASP A 317 -10.38 -5.13 -18.94
N ALA A 318 -10.74 -5.64 -20.11
CA ALA A 318 -12.14 -5.76 -20.50
C ALA A 318 -12.91 -6.68 -19.55
N ILE A 319 -12.32 -7.79 -19.12
CA ILE A 319 -12.91 -8.72 -18.14
C ILE A 319 -13.10 -8.03 -16.78
N GLN A 320 -12.10 -7.27 -16.32
CA GLN A 320 -12.23 -6.51 -15.06
C GLN A 320 -13.31 -5.44 -15.14
N GLY A 321 -13.40 -4.71 -16.26
CA GLY A 321 -14.50 -3.77 -16.49
C GLY A 321 -15.88 -4.41 -16.44
N VAL A 322 -16.04 -5.60 -17.04
CA VAL A 322 -17.29 -6.37 -16.94
C VAL A 322 -17.56 -6.75 -15.49
N ASN A 323 -16.56 -7.27 -14.78
CA ASN A 323 -16.75 -7.74 -13.42
C ASN A 323 -17.07 -6.60 -12.43
N TYR A 324 -16.51 -5.40 -12.64
CA TYR A 324 -16.90 -4.19 -11.90
C TYR A 324 -18.36 -3.83 -12.14
N LEU A 325 -18.78 -3.76 -13.41
CA LEU A 325 -20.14 -3.37 -13.76
C LEU A 325 -21.20 -4.35 -13.24
N PHE A 326 -20.83 -5.63 -13.10
CA PHE A 326 -21.72 -6.71 -12.70
C PHE A 326 -21.42 -7.27 -11.31
N ASN A 327 -20.59 -6.60 -10.50
CA ASN A 327 -20.24 -6.96 -9.12
C ASN A 327 -20.01 -8.47 -8.92
N LYS A 328 -19.07 -9.06 -9.67
CA LYS A 328 -18.70 -10.48 -9.47
C LYS A 328 -17.66 -10.64 -8.35
N PRO A 329 -17.53 -11.82 -7.72
CA PRO A 329 -16.48 -12.07 -6.72
C PRO A 329 -15.10 -12.31 -7.39
N GLY A 330 -14.02 -11.88 -6.73
CA GLY A 330 -12.64 -12.31 -7.04
C GLY A 330 -11.69 -11.31 -7.72
N GLY A 331 -11.63 -10.06 -7.29
CA GLY A 331 -10.57 -9.13 -7.73
C GLY A 331 -10.86 -7.66 -7.40
N PRO A 332 -9.89 -6.76 -7.64
CA PRO A 332 -10.02 -5.34 -7.46
C PRO A 332 -10.82 -4.82 -8.65
N TRP A 333 -12.01 -4.34 -8.37
CA TRP A 333 -12.91 -3.87 -9.42
C TRP A 333 -12.71 -2.40 -9.75
N ASN A 334 -11.90 -1.71 -8.96
CA ASN A 334 -11.62 -0.29 -9.19
C ASN A 334 -10.55 -0.16 -10.27
N PRO A 335 -10.83 0.59 -11.35
CA PRO A 335 -9.82 0.85 -12.36
C PRO A 335 -8.62 1.57 -11.75
N LEU A 336 -7.41 1.08 -12.03
CA LEU A 336 -6.18 1.69 -11.55
C LEU A 336 -5.52 2.52 -12.66
N PRO A 337 -5.21 3.80 -12.42
CA PRO A 337 -4.44 4.57 -13.39
C PRO A 337 -3.01 4.02 -13.46
N PHE A 338 -2.59 3.56 -14.64
CA PHE A 338 -1.16 3.48 -14.91
C PHE A 338 -0.60 4.89 -15.14
N GLY A 339 0.65 5.12 -14.72
CA GLY A 339 1.34 6.41 -14.79
C GLY A 339 1.07 7.18 -16.10
N VAL A 340 1.01 8.51 -15.96
CA VAL A 340 0.82 9.54 -17.00
C VAL A 340 -0.61 9.85 -17.51
N CYS A 341 -1.67 9.55 -16.74
CA CYS A 341 -3.00 10.16 -17.00
C CYS A 341 -3.04 11.71 -16.88
N CYS A 342 -1.99 12.31 -16.32
CA CYS A 342 -1.83 13.76 -16.16
C CYS A 342 -0.91 14.35 -17.23
N LEU A 343 -1.03 13.95 -18.50
CA LEU A 343 -0.27 14.61 -19.57
C LEU A 343 -0.86 16.01 -19.83
N PRO A 344 -0.03 17.07 -19.83
CA PRO A 344 -0.45 18.40 -20.26
C PRO A 344 -0.90 18.37 -21.73
N ILE A 345 -1.89 19.21 -22.06
CA ILE A 345 -2.23 19.51 -23.46
C ILE A 345 -1.01 20.23 -24.07
N PRO A 346 -0.55 19.86 -25.30
CA PRO A 346 0.53 20.56 -25.97
C PRO A 346 0.24 22.04 -26.24
#